data_AF-A0A011NFF8-F1
#
_entry.id   AF-A0A011NFF8-F1
#
_cell.length_a   1.000
_cell.length_b   1.000
_cell.length_c   1.000
_cell.angle_alpha   90.00
_cell.angle_beta   90.00
_cell.angle_gamma   90.00
#
_symmetry.space_group_name_H-M   'P 1'
#
loop_
_entity.id
_entity.type
_entity.pdbx_description
1 polymer ?
#
loop_
_entity_poly.entity_id
_entity_poly.type
_entity_poly.pdbx_seq_one_letter_code
_entity_poly.pdbx_strand_id
1 'polypeptide(L)'
;MGSVLGTIKDTVDEMRQEGQRIGVLGITSYRPFPLDNVRAALQNAQRVVVLEKSLAVGIGGILSTDVRMAMSGLQLRGHTVVAGLGGRAITRKSLRGLFNKAISGELGHLTFLDLDWNVVNKQLERERTTRRSGPAAESMLRDIGVVAARIG
;
A
#
# COMPACT_ATOMS: atom_id res chain seq x y z
N MET A 1 -3.10 10.49 1.50
CA MET A 1 -3.10 11.43 2.65
C MET A 1 -1.66 11.62 3.14
N GLY A 2 -1.34 12.78 3.72
CA GLY A 2 -0.02 13.05 4.31
C GLY A 2 1.10 13.27 3.29
N SER A 3 2.35 13.21 3.76
CA SER A 3 3.56 13.64 3.03
C SER A 3 3.80 12.97 1.67
N VAL A 4 3.29 11.76 1.46
CA VAL A 4 3.45 11.01 0.21
C VAL A 4 2.62 11.59 -0.95
N LEU A 5 1.64 12.45 -0.65
CA LEU A 5 0.73 13.00 -1.68
C LEU A 5 1.47 13.77 -2.77
N GLY A 6 2.54 14.51 -2.44
CA GLY A 6 3.37 15.20 -3.44
C GLY A 6 3.99 14.22 -4.44
N THR A 7 4.67 13.19 -3.93
CA THR A 7 5.30 12.15 -4.76
C THR A 7 4.28 11.40 -5.64
N ILE A 8 3.06 11.18 -5.14
CA ILE A 8 1.97 10.59 -5.94
C ILE A 8 1.56 11.54 -7.06
N LYS A 9 1.36 12.83 -6.78
CA LYS A 9 1.00 13.82 -7.80
C LYS A 9 2.04 13.87 -8.91
N ASP A 10 3.32 13.97 -8.55
CA ASP A 10 4.42 14.00 -9.54
C ASP A 10 4.40 12.75 -10.43
N THR A 11 4.24 11.56 -9.82
CA THR A 11 4.18 10.29 -10.57
C THR A 11 2.94 10.22 -11.48
N VAL A 12 1.78 10.69 -11.00
CA VAL A 12 0.54 10.73 -11.78
C VAL A 12 0.65 11.70 -12.94
N ASP A 13 1.23 12.88 -12.73
CA ASP A 13 1.42 13.89 -13.77
C ASP A 13 2.36 13.37 -14.88
N GLU A 14 3.48 12.73 -14.52
CA GLU A 14 4.36 12.04 -15.47
C GLU A 14 3.60 10.97 -16.28
N MET A 15 2.81 10.12 -15.62
CA MET A 15 2.03 9.08 -16.31
C MET A 15 0.94 9.65 -17.21
N ARG A 16 0.32 10.79 -16.84
CA ARG A 16 -0.66 11.48 -17.69
C ARG A 16 -0.01 12.08 -18.93
N GLN A 17 1.21 12.62 -18.83
CA GLN A 17 1.98 13.09 -19.99
C GLN A 17 2.26 11.96 -20.98
N GLU A 18 2.36 10.72 -20.50
CA GLU A 18 2.50 9.51 -21.31
C GLU A 18 1.16 8.94 -21.81
N GLY A 19 0.05 9.65 -21.59
CA GLY A 19 -1.28 9.27 -22.08
C GLY A 19 -2.10 8.35 -21.16
N GLN A 20 -1.62 8.05 -19.95
CA GLN A 20 -2.37 7.23 -19.00
C GLN A 20 -3.58 8.00 -18.44
N ARG A 21 -4.75 7.36 -18.42
CA ARG A 21 -5.97 7.90 -17.80
C ARG A 21 -5.98 7.63 -16.29
N ILE A 22 -5.13 8.36 -15.57
CA ILE A 22 -4.95 8.24 -14.12
C ILE A 22 -5.14 9.60 -13.43
N GLY A 23 -5.60 9.58 -12.18
CA GLY A 23 -5.77 10.76 -11.35
C GLY A 23 -5.45 10.46 -9.88
N VAL A 24 -5.41 11.51 -9.06
CA VAL A 24 -5.14 11.41 -7.62
C VAL A 24 -6.18 12.19 -6.82
N LEU A 25 -6.74 11.54 -5.80
CA LEU A 25 -7.58 12.18 -4.79
C LEU A 25 -6.80 12.31 -3.48
N GLY A 26 -6.58 13.55 -3.04
CA GLY A 26 -5.96 13.84 -1.74
C GLY A 26 -7.02 14.04 -0.66
N ILE A 27 -6.99 13.20 0.38
CA ILE A 27 -7.77 13.43 1.61
C ILE A 27 -6.99 14.39 2.51
N THR A 28 -7.54 15.58 2.73
CA THR A 28 -6.94 16.66 3.55
C THR A 28 -7.62 16.80 4.91
N SER A 29 -8.94 16.60 4.97
CA SER A 29 -9.69 16.42 6.21
C SER A 29 -10.16 14.98 6.31
N TYR A 30 -9.73 14.28 7.36
CA TYR A 30 -10.04 12.86 7.55
C TYR A 30 -11.19 12.62 8.53
N ARG A 31 -11.39 13.52 9.49
CA ARG A 31 -12.44 13.41 10.50
C ARG A 31 -13.10 14.79 10.71
N PRO A 32 -14.42 14.92 10.45
CA PRO A 32 -15.30 13.90 9.86
C PRO A 32 -14.85 13.48 8.45
N PHE A 33 -15.07 12.22 8.07
CA PHE A 33 -14.66 11.72 6.75
C PHE A 33 -15.65 12.22 5.67
N PRO A 34 -15.18 12.83 4.57
CA PRO A 34 -16.06 13.49 3.61
C PRO A 34 -16.64 12.49 2.59
N LEU A 35 -17.57 11.65 3.04
CA LEU A 35 -18.16 10.53 2.26
C LEU A 35 -18.68 10.98 0.88
N ASP A 36 -19.52 12.02 0.84
CA ASP A 36 -20.15 12.49 -0.40
C ASP A 36 -19.14 13.02 -1.41
N ASN A 37 -18.14 13.78 -0.95
CA ASN A 37 -17.09 14.33 -1.81
C ASN A 37 -16.20 13.21 -2.37
N VAL A 38 -15.87 12.21 -1.55
CA VAL A 38 -15.09 11.04 -1.98
C VAL A 38 -15.87 10.24 -3.03
N ARG A 39 -17.16 9.99 -2.79
CA ARG A 39 -18.04 9.34 -3.76
C ARG A 39 -18.08 10.12 -5.07
N ALA A 40 -18.38 11.40 -5.01
CA ALA A 40 -18.51 12.26 -6.19
C ALA A 40 -17.23 12.27 -7.04
N ALA A 41 -16.05 12.29 -6.39
CA ALA A 41 -14.76 12.28 -7.06
C ALA A 41 -14.38 10.92 -7.68
N LEU A 42 -14.82 9.80 -7.09
CA LEU A 42 -14.37 8.46 -7.47
C LEU A 42 -15.41 7.62 -8.23
N GLN A 43 -16.68 8.00 -8.25
CA GLN A 43 -17.78 7.19 -8.82
C GLN A 43 -17.58 6.78 -10.29
N ASN A 44 -16.84 7.56 -11.07
CA ASN A 44 -16.57 7.28 -12.49
C ASN A 44 -15.23 6.57 -12.73
N ALA A 45 -14.45 6.29 -11.67
CA ALA A 45 -13.19 5.60 -11.80
C ALA A 45 -13.43 4.11 -12.06
N GLN A 46 -12.72 3.51 -13.03
CA GLN A 46 -12.80 2.06 -13.26
C GLN A 46 -12.13 1.25 -12.13
N ARG A 47 -11.17 1.88 -11.45
CA ARG A 47 -10.34 1.27 -10.42
C ARG A 47 -9.90 2.32 -9.42
N VAL A 48 -9.89 1.95 -8.15
CA VAL A 48 -9.45 2.81 -7.06
C VAL A 48 -8.31 2.12 -6.31
N VAL A 49 -7.16 2.78 -6.25
CA VAL A 49 -6.01 2.32 -5.46
C VAL A 49 -5.86 3.25 -4.26
N VAL A 50 -6.07 2.70 -3.06
CA VAL A 50 -5.92 3.45 -1.81
C VAL A 50 -4.55 3.16 -1.23
N LEU A 51 -3.70 4.19 -1.15
CA LEU A 51 -2.37 4.11 -0.54
C LEU A 51 -2.46 4.38 0.97
N GLU A 52 -2.06 3.41 1.76
CA GLU A 52 -2.15 3.35 3.22
C GLU A 52 -0.77 3.40 3.86
N LYS A 53 -0.61 4.15 4.94
CA LYS A 53 0.55 4.06 5.84
C LYS A 53 0.26 3.24 7.10
N SER A 54 -0.91 2.62 7.16
CA SER A 54 -1.38 1.84 8.30
C SER A 54 -1.93 0.49 7.83
N LEU A 55 -1.88 -0.51 8.71
CA LEU A 55 -2.51 -1.80 8.50
C LEU A 55 -3.36 -2.12 9.74
N ALA A 56 -4.66 -2.30 9.54
CA ALA A 56 -5.57 -2.88 10.51
C ALA A 56 -5.72 -4.38 10.19
N VAL A 57 -5.09 -5.25 10.99
CA VAL A 57 -5.12 -6.70 10.75
C VAL A 57 -6.57 -7.20 10.73
N GLY A 58 -6.90 -8.04 9.75
CA GLY A 58 -8.26 -8.56 9.52
C GLY A 58 -9.18 -7.65 8.70
N ILE A 59 -8.87 -6.35 8.60
CA ILE A 59 -9.70 -5.34 7.90
C ILE A 59 -8.97 -4.80 6.65
N GLY A 60 -7.64 -4.70 6.70
CA GLY A 60 -6.81 -4.09 5.67
C GLY A 60 -6.36 -2.69 6.06
N GLY A 61 -6.97 -1.66 5.48
CA GLY A 61 -6.61 -0.25 5.72
C GLY A 61 -7.76 0.57 6.30
N ILE A 62 -7.46 1.48 7.22
CA ILE A 62 -8.48 2.33 7.86
C ILE A 62 -9.05 3.34 6.86
N LEU A 63 -8.19 4.03 6.10
CA LEU A 63 -8.61 4.92 5.01
C LEU A 63 -9.30 4.12 3.89
N SER A 64 -8.78 2.95 3.55
CA SER A 64 -9.41 2.06 2.56
C SER A 64 -10.82 1.65 2.97
N THR A 65 -11.08 1.45 4.26
CA THR A 65 -12.40 1.13 4.78
C THR A 65 -13.35 2.31 4.60
N ASP A 66 -12.92 3.52 4.97
CA ASP A 66 -13.73 4.73 4.78
C ASP A 66 -14.03 5.02 3.30
N VAL A 67 -13.05 4.81 2.42
CA VAL A 67 -13.24 4.92 0.96
C VAL A 67 -14.24 3.87 0.48
N ARG A 68 -14.14 2.61 0.92
CA ARG A 68 -15.14 1.58 0.57
C ARG A 68 -16.54 1.94 1.04
N MET A 69 -16.67 2.51 2.24
CA MET A 69 -17.96 3.01 2.73
C MET A 69 -18.52 4.12 1.84
N ALA A 70 -17.70 5.11 1.46
CA ALA A 70 -18.09 6.16 0.52
C ALA A 70 -18.58 5.58 -0.82
N MET A 71 -17.94 4.51 -1.29
CA MET A 71 -18.26 3.82 -2.55
C MET A 71 -19.33 2.72 -2.42
N SER A 72 -19.94 2.53 -1.24
CA SER A 72 -20.93 1.47 -1.02
C SER A 72 -22.10 1.57 -2.02
N GLY A 73 -22.49 0.43 -2.59
CA GLY A 73 -23.51 0.35 -3.64
C GLY A 73 -22.98 0.54 -5.08
N LEU A 74 -21.68 0.79 -5.27
CA LEU A 74 -21.05 0.88 -6.59
C LEU A 74 -20.17 -0.35 -6.87
N GLN A 75 -20.24 -0.88 -8.09
CA GLN A 75 -19.39 -1.97 -8.57
C GLN A 75 -18.02 -1.41 -8.97
N LEU A 76 -17.07 -1.43 -8.04
CA LEU A 76 -15.73 -0.84 -8.24
C LEU A 76 -14.60 -1.77 -7.79
N ARG A 77 -13.53 -1.79 -8.58
CA ARG A 77 -12.31 -2.53 -8.26
C ARG A 77 -11.44 -1.71 -7.29
N GLY A 78 -11.66 -1.92 -6.00
CA GLY A 78 -10.88 -1.31 -4.92
C GLY A 78 -9.64 -2.15 -4.56
N HIS A 79 -8.49 -1.49 -4.52
CA HIS A 79 -7.22 -2.05 -4.07
C HIS A 79 -6.69 -1.27 -2.87
N THR A 80 -6.14 -1.97 -1.88
CA THR A 80 -5.44 -1.40 -0.74
C THR A 80 -3.96 -1.67 -0.87
N VAL A 81 -3.15 -0.61 -0.80
CA VAL A 81 -1.70 -0.72 -0.89
C VAL A 81 -1.09 -0.14 0.37
N VAL A 82 -0.53 -1.00 1.20
CA VAL A 82 0.18 -0.60 2.41
C VAL A 82 1.61 -0.25 2.05
N ALA A 83 2.05 0.97 2.37
CA ALA A 83 3.33 1.52 1.96
C ALA A 83 3.97 2.32 3.10
N GLY A 84 5.30 2.36 3.10
CA GLY A 84 6.06 3.16 4.06
C GLY A 84 6.00 2.71 5.52
N LEU A 85 5.62 1.45 5.78
CA LEU A 85 5.75 0.85 7.11
C LEU A 85 7.22 0.86 7.55
N GLY A 86 7.45 1.11 8.84
CA GLY A 86 8.80 1.17 9.41
C GLY A 86 9.68 2.29 8.85
N GLY A 87 9.09 3.35 8.29
CA GLY A 87 9.84 4.46 7.71
C GLY A 87 10.41 4.19 6.31
N ARG A 88 10.04 3.08 5.66
CA ARG A 88 10.48 2.78 4.29
C ARG A 88 10.08 3.91 3.34
N ALA A 89 11.03 4.31 2.47
CA ALA A 89 10.77 5.33 1.46
C ALA A 89 9.71 4.85 0.45
N ILE A 90 8.81 5.76 0.06
CA ILE A 90 7.85 5.52 -1.02
C ILE A 90 8.34 6.30 -2.23
N THR A 91 8.97 5.61 -3.19
CA THR A 91 9.63 6.26 -4.33
C THR A 91 8.70 6.41 -5.53
N ARG A 92 8.97 7.38 -6.41
CA ARG A 92 8.27 7.52 -7.71
C ARG A 92 8.36 6.24 -8.55
N LYS A 93 9.54 5.59 -8.57
CA LYS A 93 9.74 4.31 -9.28
C LYS A 93 8.80 3.22 -8.76
N SER A 94 8.70 3.07 -7.45
CA SER A 94 7.82 2.09 -6.81
C SER A 94 6.34 2.39 -7.11
N LEU A 95 5.93 3.66 -7.00
CA LEU A 95 4.57 4.10 -7.31
C LEU A 95 4.22 3.87 -8.78
N ARG A 96 5.12 4.19 -9.70
CA ARG A 96 4.92 3.95 -11.14
C ARG A 96 4.72 2.46 -11.44
N GLY A 97 5.57 1.60 -10.88
CA GLY A 97 5.43 0.14 -11.01
C GLY A 97 4.11 -0.37 -10.44
N LEU A 98 3.71 0.15 -9.28
CA LEU A 98 2.42 -0.16 -8.65
C LEU A 98 1.23 0.25 -9.51
N PHE A 99 1.24 1.48 -10.05
CA PHE A 99 0.16 1.99 -10.89
C PHE A 99 0.08 1.25 -12.22
N ASN A 100 1.21 0.85 -12.81
CA ASN A 100 1.21 -0.01 -14.00
C ASN A 100 0.56 -1.37 -13.72
N LYS A 101 0.87 -2.03 -12.59
CA LYS A 101 0.20 -3.26 -12.16
C LYS A 101 -1.29 -3.07 -11.93
N ALA A 102 -1.69 -1.91 -11.40
CA ALA A 102 -3.09 -1.56 -11.26
C ALA A 102 -3.74 -1.43 -12.64
N ILE A 103 -3.13 -0.73 -13.59
CA ILE A 103 -3.67 -0.56 -14.94
C ILE A 103 -3.80 -1.91 -15.66
N SER A 104 -2.80 -2.80 -15.56
CA SER A 104 -2.80 -4.10 -16.24
C SER A 104 -3.73 -5.15 -15.61
N GLY A 105 -4.28 -4.91 -14.42
CA GLY A 105 -5.12 -5.90 -13.74
C GLY A 105 -4.40 -6.88 -12.83
N GLU A 106 -3.10 -6.73 -12.64
CA GLU A 106 -2.27 -7.62 -11.83
C GLU A 106 -2.22 -7.27 -10.35
N LEU A 107 -2.73 -6.10 -9.96
CA LEU A 107 -2.72 -5.68 -8.56
C LEU A 107 -3.74 -6.47 -7.73
N GLY A 108 -3.27 -7.13 -6.67
CA GLY A 108 -4.13 -7.84 -5.71
C GLY A 108 -5.02 -6.90 -4.89
N HIS A 109 -5.95 -7.46 -4.12
CA HIS A 109 -6.87 -6.67 -3.30
C HIS A 109 -6.17 -5.93 -2.14
N LEU A 110 -5.21 -6.60 -1.50
CA LEU A 110 -4.31 -6.05 -0.50
C LEU A 110 -2.87 -6.33 -0.94
N THR A 111 -2.04 -5.29 -1.03
CA THR A 111 -0.64 -5.41 -1.43
C THR A 111 0.25 -4.57 -0.50
N PHE A 112 1.46 -5.03 -0.23
CA PHE A 112 2.47 -4.25 0.47
C PHE A 112 3.49 -3.74 -0.55
N LEU A 113 3.65 -2.41 -0.63
CA LEU A 113 4.60 -1.79 -1.54
C LEU A 113 6.03 -2.08 -1.07
N ASP A 114 6.85 -2.60 -1.99
CA ASP A 114 8.27 -2.90 -1.78
C ASP A 114 8.55 -3.83 -0.57
N LEU A 115 7.59 -4.70 -0.23
CA LEU A 115 7.82 -5.74 0.77
C LEU A 115 8.70 -6.84 0.17
N ASP A 116 9.76 -7.19 0.89
CA ASP A 116 10.59 -8.35 0.54
C ASP A 116 9.89 -9.64 0.98
N TRP A 117 9.13 -10.23 0.05
CA TRP A 117 8.41 -11.47 0.29
C TRP A 117 9.34 -12.66 0.52
N ASN A 118 10.60 -12.63 0.07
CA ASN A 118 11.52 -13.73 0.33
C ASN A 118 11.87 -13.79 1.82
N VAL A 119 12.18 -12.64 2.42
CA VAL A 119 12.44 -12.53 3.85
C VAL A 119 11.21 -12.90 4.67
N VAL A 120 10.03 -12.39 4.28
CA VAL A 120 8.77 -12.69 4.97
C VAL A 120 8.45 -14.18 4.91
N ASN A 121 8.49 -14.79 3.72
CA ASN A 121 8.17 -16.20 3.55
C ASN A 121 9.16 -17.09 4.31
N LYS A 122 10.46 -16.76 4.30
CA LYS A 122 11.47 -17.49 5.07
C LYS A 122 11.18 -17.47 6.58
N GLN A 123 10.77 -16.32 7.12
CA GLN A 123 10.40 -16.23 8.53
C GLN A 123 9.09 -16.97 8.84
N LEU A 124 8.08 -16.87 7.97
CA LEU A 124 6.82 -17.60 8.15
C LEU A 124 7.04 -19.12 8.19
N GLU A 125 7.91 -19.65 7.32
CA GLU A 125 8.28 -21.07 7.35
C GLU A 125 9.04 -21.45 8.63
N ARG A 126 9.90 -20.56 9.14
CA ARG A 126 10.59 -20.76 10.43
C ARG A 126 9.61 -20.87 11.59
N GLU A 127 8.60 -20.00 11.63
CA GLU A 127 7.57 -20.01 12.69
C GLU A 127 6.65 -21.23 12.60
N ARG A 128 6.35 -21.72 11.38
CA ARG A 128 5.57 -22.95 11.19
C ARG A 128 6.29 -24.19 11.68
N THR A 129 7.60 -24.27 11.42
CA THR A 129 8.40 -25.46 11.72
C THR A 129 8.98 -25.45 13.14
N THR A 130 9.14 -24.28 13.76
CA THR A 130 9.83 -24.12 15.04
C THR A 130 8.94 -23.43 16.07
N ARG A 131 8.54 -24.15 17.13
CA ARG A 131 7.64 -23.66 18.21
C ARG A 131 8.15 -22.40 18.94
N ARG A 132 9.47 -22.17 18.95
CA ARG A 132 10.12 -20.98 19.54
C ARG A 132 11.26 -20.50 18.62
N SER A 133 10.91 -19.89 17.50
CA SER A 133 11.87 -19.38 16.50
C SER A 133 12.72 -18.19 16.97
N GLY A 134 12.45 -17.66 18.17
CA GLY A 134 13.10 -16.46 18.71
C GLY A 134 12.50 -15.16 18.14
N PRO A 135 13.15 -14.01 18.37
CA PRO A 135 12.67 -12.74 17.83
C PRO A 135 12.71 -12.72 16.30
N ALA A 136 11.56 -12.47 15.68
CA ALA A 136 11.44 -12.45 14.21
C ALA A 136 12.35 -11.40 13.55
N ALA A 137 12.46 -10.20 14.16
CA ALA A 137 13.31 -9.13 13.63
C ALA A 137 14.79 -9.53 13.56
N GLU A 138 15.33 -10.13 14.62
CA GLU A 138 16.72 -10.61 14.64
C GLU A 138 16.97 -11.69 13.60
N SER A 139 16.03 -12.65 13.52
CA SER A 139 16.06 -13.73 12.54
C SER A 139 16.11 -13.21 11.10
N MET A 140 15.24 -12.25 10.77
CA MET A 140 15.21 -11.61 9.45
C MET A 140 16.49 -10.79 9.19
N LEU A 141 16.99 -10.04 10.17
CA LEU A 141 18.21 -9.24 10.00
C LEU A 141 19.46 -10.12 9.76
N ARG A 142 19.54 -11.28 10.43
CA ARG A 142 20.58 -12.30 10.16
C ARG A 142 20.47 -12.83 8.72
N ASP A 143 19.26 -13.08 8.25
CA ASP A 143 19.01 -13.57 6.89
C ASP A 143 19.38 -12.55 5.81
N ILE A 144 19.16 -11.26 6.05
CA ILE A 144 19.52 -10.16 5.14
C ILE A 144 21.03 -9.83 5.23
N GLY A 145 21.73 -10.35 6.24
CA GLY A 145 23.17 -10.15 6.43
C GLY A 145 23.53 -8.80 7.06
N VAL A 146 22.61 -8.16 7.79
CA VAL A 146 22.87 -6.89 8.49
C VAL A 146 23.81 -7.15 9.68
N VAL A 147 24.98 -6.52 9.65
CA VAL A 147 26.14 -6.79 10.54
C VAL A 147 25.79 -6.71 12.03
N ALA A 148 24.85 -5.85 12.43
CA ALA A 148 24.43 -5.70 13.82
C ALA A 148 23.81 -6.97 14.45
N ALA A 149 23.29 -7.91 13.66
CA ALA A 149 22.63 -9.13 14.17
C ALA A 149 23.60 -10.33 14.34
N ARG A 150 24.87 -10.16 13.98
CA ARG A 150 25.93 -11.18 14.12
C ARG A 150 26.67 -11.12 15.45
N ILE A 151 26.45 -10.07 16.24
CA ILE A 151 27.05 -9.89 17.57
C ILE A 151 26.04 -10.39 18.60
N GLY A 152 25.97 -11.71 18.79
CA GLY A 152 25.07 -12.35 19.74
C GLY A 152 25.23 -13.86 19.73
#